data_AF-A0A344LH94-F1
#
_entry.id   AF-A0A344LH94-F1
#
_cell.length_a   1.000
_cell.length_b   1.000
_cell.length_c   1.000
_cell.angle_alpha   90.00
_cell.angle_beta   90.00
_cell.angle_gamma   90.00
#
_symmetry.space_group_name_H-M   'P 1'
#
loop_
_entity.id
_entity.type
_entity.pdbx_description
1 polymer ?
#
loop_
_entity_poly.entity_id
_entity_poly.type
_entity_poly.pdbx_seq_one_letter_code
_entity_poly.pdbx_strand_id
1 'polypeptide(L)'
;MSGTPSTPGYYEIRHTVGFEETNLVGNVYYVNYLRWQGRCREMFLKEKAPAVLEDVRDDLKLFTLKVECEFFSEITAFDELSIRMRLEELTQTQIQFSFDYVQITGGQENLVARGRQRIACMRGPNTNTVPSRVPEQLREALAPYAEGPKAAAAVKETAAARSKGV
;
A
#
# COMPACT_ATOMS: atom_id res chain seq x y z
N MET A 1 33.55 5.50 -4.60
CA MET A 1 32.38 6.17 -3.97
C MET A 1 31.18 5.28 -4.22
N SER A 2 30.87 4.38 -3.28
CA SER A 2 29.66 3.55 -3.34
C SER A 2 28.48 4.39 -2.85
N GLY A 3 27.72 4.96 -3.77
CA GLY A 3 26.44 5.60 -3.43
C GLY A 3 25.53 4.55 -2.80
N THR A 4 25.04 4.82 -1.60
CA THR A 4 24.01 4.00 -0.96
C THR A 4 22.83 3.92 -1.95
N PRO A 5 22.36 2.72 -2.34
CA PRO A 5 21.23 2.62 -3.25
C PRO A 5 20.05 3.35 -2.61
N SER A 6 19.56 4.39 -3.28
CA SER A 6 18.37 5.12 -2.83
C SER A 6 17.23 4.12 -2.74
N THR A 7 16.60 4.01 -1.56
CA THR A 7 15.40 3.20 -1.42
C THR A 7 14.39 3.67 -2.46
N PRO A 8 13.81 2.75 -3.27
CA PRO A 8 12.78 3.12 -4.22
C PRO A 8 11.64 3.83 -3.46
N GLY A 9 11.07 4.89 -4.02
CA GLY A 9 9.95 5.63 -3.43
C GLY A 9 8.63 4.85 -3.42
N TYR A 10 8.68 3.52 -3.36
CA TYR A 10 7.58 2.57 -3.29
C TYR A 10 7.99 1.32 -2.50
N TYR A 11 7.01 0.69 -1.86
CA TYR A 11 7.14 -0.67 -1.35
C TYR A 11 6.74 -1.66 -2.45
N GLU A 12 7.47 -2.77 -2.60
CA GLU A 12 7.25 -3.73 -3.69
C GLU A 12 6.98 -5.12 -3.15
N ILE A 13 6.02 -5.82 -3.78
CA ILE A 13 6.01 -7.28 -3.81
C ILE A 13 6.14 -7.77 -5.26
N ARG A 14 6.85 -8.88 -5.43
CA ARG A 14 6.91 -9.64 -6.68
C ARG A 14 5.79 -10.66 -6.71
N HIS A 15 5.12 -10.81 -7.84
CA HIS A 15 4.05 -11.78 -8.02
C HIS A 15 4.10 -12.37 -9.42
N THR A 16 4.22 -13.69 -9.51
CA THR A 16 4.02 -14.43 -10.76
C THR A 16 2.54 -14.76 -10.85
N VAL A 17 1.88 -14.39 -11.95
CA VAL A 17 0.46 -14.68 -12.16
C VAL A 17 0.25 -16.20 -12.15
N GLY A 18 -0.59 -16.67 -11.23
CA GLY A 18 -0.97 -18.07 -11.12
C GLY A 18 -1.86 -18.49 -12.28
N PHE A 19 -1.76 -19.76 -12.69
CA PHE A 19 -2.64 -20.28 -13.73
C PHE A 19 -4.12 -20.24 -13.29
N GLU A 20 -4.37 -20.52 -12.01
CA GLU A 20 -5.69 -20.42 -11.37
C GLU A 20 -6.24 -19.00 -11.26
N GLU A 21 -5.39 -17.98 -11.49
CA GLU A 21 -5.78 -16.57 -11.46
C GLU A 21 -6.27 -16.07 -12.83
N THR A 22 -6.21 -16.92 -13.86
CA THR A 22 -6.71 -16.63 -15.21
C THR A 22 -8.13 -17.17 -15.44
N ASN A 23 -8.86 -16.53 -16.33
CA ASN A 23 -10.20 -16.93 -16.73
C ASN A 23 -10.19 -17.85 -17.96
N LEU A 24 -11.38 -18.30 -18.39
CA LEU A 24 -11.53 -19.20 -19.55
C LEU A 24 -10.92 -18.66 -20.86
N VAL A 25 -10.84 -17.33 -21.00
CA VAL A 25 -10.29 -16.67 -22.20
C VAL A 25 -8.80 -16.32 -22.06
N GLY A 26 -8.15 -16.71 -20.96
CA GLY A 26 -6.70 -16.61 -20.76
C GLY A 26 -6.21 -15.37 -20.01
N ASN A 27 -7.11 -14.46 -19.63
CA ASN A 27 -6.75 -13.20 -18.99
C ASN A 27 -7.01 -13.23 -17.49
N VAL A 28 -6.28 -12.42 -16.73
CA VAL A 28 -6.49 -12.33 -15.27
C VAL A 28 -7.82 -11.66 -14.96
N TYR A 29 -8.61 -12.27 -14.05
CA TYR A 29 -9.85 -11.66 -13.57
C TYR A 29 -9.56 -10.45 -12.66
N TYR A 30 -10.28 -9.34 -12.87
CA TYR A 30 -10.01 -8.05 -12.20
C TYR A 30 -9.96 -8.14 -10.66
N VAL A 31 -10.71 -9.06 -10.05
CA VAL A 31 -10.69 -9.29 -8.59
C VAL A 31 -9.30 -9.69 -8.08
N ASN A 32 -8.50 -10.38 -8.90
CA ASN A 32 -7.16 -10.83 -8.50
C ASN A 32 -6.21 -9.64 -8.30
N TYR A 33 -6.34 -8.56 -9.07
CA TYR A 33 -5.61 -7.32 -8.81
C TYR A 33 -5.88 -6.77 -7.42
N LEU A 34 -7.15 -6.74 -7.00
CA LEU A 34 -7.53 -6.28 -5.65
C LEU A 34 -7.02 -7.23 -4.55
N ARG A 35 -6.95 -8.55 -4.82
CA ARG A 35 -6.32 -9.52 -3.90
C ARG A 35 -4.84 -9.21 -3.72
N TRP A 36 -4.13 -8.96 -4.81
CA TRP A 36 -2.72 -8.61 -4.78
C TRP A 36 -2.47 -7.26 -4.11
N GLN A 37 -3.39 -6.30 -4.26
CA GLN A 37 -3.39 -5.03 -3.53
C GLN A 37 -3.43 -5.26 -2.01
N GLY A 38 -4.37 -6.08 -1.56
CA GLY A 38 -4.49 -6.46 -0.14
C GLY A 38 -3.24 -7.15 0.37
N ARG A 39 -2.70 -8.10 -0.41
CA ARG A 39 -1.46 -8.82 -0.09
C ARG A 39 -0.26 -7.87 0.03
N CYS A 40 -0.09 -6.94 -0.91
CA CYS A 40 1.01 -5.97 -0.88
C CYS A 40 0.95 -5.10 0.39
N ARG A 41 -0.24 -4.59 0.74
CA ARG A 41 -0.45 -3.84 1.98
C ARG A 41 -0.14 -4.67 3.23
N GLU A 42 -0.59 -5.92 3.28
CA GLU A 42 -0.35 -6.80 4.44
C GLU A 42 1.12 -7.16 4.60
N MET A 43 1.84 -7.39 3.50
CA MET A 43 3.28 -7.61 3.50
C MET A 43 4.04 -6.36 3.97
N PHE A 44 3.62 -5.17 3.54
CA PHE A 44 4.17 -3.90 4.06
C PHE A 44 4.00 -3.81 5.58
N LEU A 45 2.80 -4.07 6.11
CA LEU A 45 2.56 -4.02 7.56
C LEU A 45 3.44 -5.03 8.30
N LYS A 46 3.54 -6.26 7.79
CA LYS A 46 4.37 -7.32 8.38
C LYS A 46 5.85 -6.94 8.46
N GLU A 47 6.39 -6.36 7.39
CA GLU A 47 7.83 -6.13 7.26
C GLU A 47 8.29 -4.76 7.76
N LYS A 48 7.47 -3.73 7.59
CA LYS A 48 7.84 -2.33 7.84
C LYS A 48 7.15 -1.73 9.05
N ALA A 49 5.98 -2.26 9.44
CA ALA A 49 5.20 -1.73 10.56
C ALA A 49 4.61 -2.84 11.46
N PRO A 50 5.40 -3.82 11.94
CA PRO A 50 4.87 -4.98 12.66
C PRO A 50 4.12 -4.61 13.94
N ALA A 51 4.50 -3.53 14.63
CA ALA A 51 3.77 -3.00 15.79
C ALA A 51 2.32 -2.61 15.46
N VAL A 52 2.03 -2.19 14.22
CA VAL A 52 0.67 -1.89 13.77
C VAL A 52 -0.17 -3.17 13.70
N LEU A 53 0.43 -4.33 13.40
CA LEU A 53 -0.29 -5.60 13.45
C LEU A 53 -0.62 -6.02 14.87
N GLU A 54 0.20 -5.65 15.85
CA GLU A 54 -0.11 -5.84 17.28
C GLU A 54 -1.32 -4.98 17.66
N ASP A 55 -1.30 -3.70 17.28
CA ASP A 55 -2.45 -2.80 17.47
C ASP A 55 -3.73 -3.33 16.80
N VAL A 56 -3.63 -3.90 15.60
CA VAL A 56 -4.78 -4.47 14.86
C VAL A 56 -5.38 -5.69 15.56
N ARG A 57 -4.55 -6.47 16.26
CA ARG A 57 -5.01 -7.61 17.07
C ARG A 57 -5.68 -7.17 18.37
N ASP A 58 -5.38 -5.98 18.84
CA ASP A 58 -6.02 -5.36 19.99
C ASP A 58 -7.29 -4.61 19.57
N ASP A 59 -7.27 -3.28 19.47
CA ASP A 59 -8.45 -2.47 19.21
C ASP A 59 -8.39 -1.62 17.93
N LEU A 60 -7.25 -1.58 17.22
CA LEU A 60 -7.12 -0.84 15.95
C LEU A 60 -7.82 -1.59 14.82
N LYS A 61 -8.55 -0.83 14.00
CA LYS A 61 -9.24 -1.34 12.81
C LYS A 61 -8.91 -0.47 11.61
N LEU A 62 -8.54 -1.14 10.52
CA LEU A 62 -8.26 -0.50 9.24
C LEU A 62 -9.45 -0.74 8.31
N PHE A 63 -10.34 0.25 8.21
CA PHE A 63 -11.55 0.14 7.39
C PHE A 63 -11.27 0.67 5.99
N THR A 64 -11.35 -0.21 4.99
CA THR A 64 -11.29 0.19 3.58
C THR A 64 -12.57 0.95 3.21
N LEU A 65 -12.45 2.25 2.95
CA LEU A 65 -13.57 3.11 2.56
C LEU A 65 -13.86 3.07 1.06
N LYS A 66 -12.79 2.97 0.25
CA LYS A 66 -12.88 2.96 -1.22
C LYS A 66 -11.72 2.12 -1.77
N VAL A 67 -12.01 1.37 -2.82
CA VAL A 67 -11.01 0.71 -3.66
C VAL A 67 -11.36 0.96 -5.12
N GLU A 68 -10.35 1.19 -5.95
CA GLU A 68 -10.48 1.35 -7.39
C GLU A 68 -9.28 0.72 -8.08
N CYS A 69 -9.46 0.29 -9.33
CA CYS A 69 -8.40 -0.21 -10.18
C CYS A 69 -8.73 0.10 -11.65
N GLU A 70 -7.82 0.80 -12.30
CA GLU A 70 -7.83 1.08 -13.73
C GLU A 70 -6.91 0.08 -14.45
N PHE A 71 -7.33 -0.43 -15.61
CA PHE A 71 -6.61 -1.44 -16.38
C PHE A 71 -6.21 -0.86 -17.74
N PHE A 72 -4.93 -0.93 -18.08
CA PHE A 72 -4.34 -0.35 -19.29
C PHE A 72 -3.92 -1.41 -20.30
N SER A 73 -3.57 -2.62 -19.83
CA SER A 73 -3.16 -3.73 -20.68
C SER A 73 -3.52 -5.07 -20.03
N GLU A 74 -3.76 -6.07 -20.87
CA GLU A 74 -4.06 -7.43 -20.41
C GLU A 74 -2.78 -8.18 -20.06
N ILE A 75 -2.89 -9.09 -19.09
CA ILE A 75 -1.82 -10.01 -18.67
C ILE A 75 -2.41 -11.42 -18.57
N THR A 76 -1.55 -12.41 -18.69
CA THR A 76 -1.89 -13.84 -18.68
C THR A 76 -1.11 -14.62 -17.62
N ALA A 77 -1.32 -15.93 -17.56
CA ALA A 77 -0.63 -16.80 -16.62
C ALA A 77 0.88 -16.73 -16.82
N PHE A 78 1.60 -16.82 -15.70
CA PHE A 78 3.07 -16.80 -15.63
C PHE A 78 3.73 -15.47 -16.00
N ASP A 79 2.96 -14.41 -16.24
CA ASP A 79 3.50 -13.06 -16.28
C ASP A 79 4.10 -12.67 -14.92
N GLU A 80 5.24 -11.98 -14.96
CA GLU A 80 5.96 -11.49 -13.80
C GLU A 80 5.54 -10.06 -13.47
N LEU A 81 4.95 -9.84 -12.29
CA LEU A 81 4.52 -8.53 -11.83
C LEU A 81 5.39 -7.98 -10.70
N SER A 82 5.64 -6.68 -10.76
CA SER A 82 6.08 -5.82 -9.68
C SER A 82 4.88 -4.99 -9.22
N ILE A 83 4.36 -5.27 -8.02
CA ILE A 83 3.24 -4.53 -7.44
C ILE A 83 3.81 -3.51 -6.47
N ARG A 84 3.72 -2.23 -6.86
CA ARG A 84 4.41 -1.12 -6.18
C ARG A 84 3.41 -0.24 -5.45
N MET A 85 3.46 -0.25 -4.13
CA MET A 85 2.62 0.56 -3.25
C MET A 85 3.31 1.85 -2.87
N ARG A 86 2.60 2.98 -2.95
CA ARG A 86 3.05 4.29 -2.45
C ARG A 86 2.00 4.93 -1.55
N LEU A 87 2.44 5.84 -0.70
CA LEU A 87 1.56 6.71 0.08
C LEU A 87 1.21 7.94 -0.77
N GLU A 88 -0.01 7.96 -1.30
CA GLU A 88 -0.52 9.06 -2.13
C GLU A 88 -1.09 10.20 -1.25
N GLU A 89 -1.76 9.87 -0.15
CA GLU A 89 -2.31 10.86 0.78
C GLU A 89 -2.31 10.36 2.22
N LEU A 90 -2.02 11.27 3.15
CA LEU A 90 -2.08 11.01 4.59
C LEU A 90 -2.81 12.16 5.29
N THR A 91 -3.89 11.85 5.99
CA THR A 91 -4.61 12.81 6.85
C THR A 91 -4.41 12.43 8.32
N GLN A 92 -5.14 13.07 9.25
CA GLN A 92 -5.05 12.69 10.67
C GLN A 92 -5.54 11.26 10.92
N THR A 93 -6.62 10.82 10.25
CA THR A 93 -7.32 9.55 10.53
C THR A 93 -7.40 8.61 9.32
N GLN A 94 -6.96 9.05 8.14
CA GLN A 94 -7.05 8.26 6.91
C GLN A 94 -5.76 8.22 6.12
N ILE A 95 -5.65 7.18 5.29
CA ILE A 95 -4.53 6.92 4.39
C ILE A 95 -5.08 6.62 3.01
N GLN A 96 -4.43 7.13 1.96
CA GLN A 96 -4.64 6.67 0.59
C GLN A 96 -3.35 6.09 0.03
N PHE A 97 -3.45 4.85 -0.44
CA PHE A 97 -2.38 4.18 -1.17
C PHE A 97 -2.67 4.18 -2.67
N SER A 98 -1.62 4.38 -3.46
CA SER A 98 -1.60 4.07 -4.88
C SER A 98 -0.82 2.76 -5.12
N PHE A 99 -1.25 1.99 -6.12
CA PHE A 99 -0.63 0.72 -6.50
C PHE A 99 -0.38 0.72 -7.99
N ASP A 100 0.89 0.66 -8.41
CA ASP A 100 1.24 0.39 -9.80
C ASP A 100 1.44 -1.12 -9.97
N TYR A 101 0.77 -1.69 -10.97
CA TYR A 101 0.97 -3.07 -11.39
C TYR A 101 1.85 -3.04 -12.63
N VAL A 102 3.12 -3.41 -12.47
CA VAL A 102 4.13 -3.31 -13.52
C VAL A 102 4.52 -4.72 -13.97
N GLN A 103 4.20 -5.07 -15.21
CA GLN A 103 4.68 -6.30 -15.84
C GLN A 103 6.16 -6.13 -16.18
N ILE A 104 6.97 -7.16 -15.87
CA ILE A 104 8.39 -7.19 -16.19
C ILE A 104 8.67 -8.26 -17.24
N THR A 105 9.06 -7.83 -18.43
CA THR A 105 9.35 -8.73 -19.56
C THR A 105 10.71 -8.40 -20.14
N GLY A 106 11.67 -9.34 -20.08
CA GLY A 106 13.02 -9.11 -20.62
C GLY A 106 13.74 -7.91 -20.01
N GLY A 107 13.45 -7.57 -18.75
CA GLY A 107 13.98 -6.40 -18.05
C GLY A 107 13.29 -5.07 -18.40
N GLN A 108 12.29 -5.08 -19.28
CA GLN A 108 11.43 -3.92 -19.55
C GLN A 108 10.26 -3.87 -18.57
N GLU A 109 9.82 -2.65 -18.24
CA GLU A 109 8.70 -2.39 -17.34
C GLU A 109 7.50 -1.84 -18.12
N ASN A 110 6.34 -2.48 -17.98
CA ASN A 110 5.09 -2.02 -18.58
C ASN A 110 4.02 -1.83 -17.50
N LEU A 111 3.43 -0.63 -17.41
CA LEU A 111 2.35 -0.35 -16.46
C LEU A 111 1.04 -0.92 -17.01
N VAL A 112 0.57 -2.03 -16.43
CA VAL A 112 -0.63 -2.74 -16.92
C VAL A 112 -1.90 -2.34 -16.19
N ALA A 113 -1.79 -1.87 -14.95
CA ALA A 113 -2.91 -1.37 -14.17
C ALA A 113 -2.46 -0.37 -13.09
N ARG A 114 -3.40 0.42 -12.57
CA ARG A 114 -3.20 1.28 -11.42
C ARG A 114 -4.38 1.20 -10.46
N GLY A 115 -4.10 0.87 -9.21
CA GLY A 115 -5.07 0.78 -8.14
C GLY A 115 -4.95 1.90 -7.11
N ARG A 116 -6.03 2.16 -6.37
CA ARG A 116 -6.00 2.96 -5.15
C ARG A 116 -6.79 2.31 -4.03
N GLN A 117 -6.38 2.58 -2.79
CA GLN A 117 -7.13 2.19 -1.60
C GLN A 117 -7.20 3.34 -0.60
N ARG A 118 -8.42 3.71 -0.18
CA ARG A 118 -8.66 4.62 0.94
C ARG A 118 -8.95 3.81 2.20
N ILE A 119 -8.22 4.09 3.28
CA ILE A 119 -8.37 3.42 4.57
C ILE A 119 -8.61 4.46 5.66
N ALA A 120 -9.57 4.19 6.55
CA ALA A 120 -9.73 4.90 7.81
C ALA A 120 -9.21 4.08 8.99
N CYS A 121 -8.50 4.73 9.91
CA CYS A 121 -8.11 4.15 11.18
C CYS A 121 -9.24 4.35 12.19
N MET A 122 -9.74 3.27 12.77
CA MET A 122 -10.82 3.26 13.75
C MET A 122 -10.36 2.52 15.01
N ARG A 123 -10.90 2.85 16.18
CA ARG A 123 -10.68 2.09 17.44
C ARG A 123 -11.98 1.80 18.18
N GLY A 124 -11.94 0.86 19.10
CA GLY A 124 -13.07 0.45 19.94
C GLY A 124 -13.80 -0.83 19.48
N PRO A 125 -14.84 -1.27 20.19
CA PRO A 125 -15.53 -2.55 19.93
C PRO A 125 -16.24 -2.55 18.58
N ASN A 126 -16.54 -3.74 18.02
CA ASN A 126 -17.18 -3.87 16.69
C ASN A 126 -18.53 -3.14 16.58
N THR A 127 -19.24 -2.98 17.69
CA THR A 127 -20.55 -2.32 17.75
C THR A 127 -20.47 -0.80 17.91
N ASN A 128 -19.31 -0.23 18.24
CA ASN A 128 -19.16 1.21 18.49
C ASN A 128 -17.73 1.70 18.17
N THR A 129 -17.32 1.56 16.92
CA THR A 129 -16.00 2.03 16.46
C THR A 129 -16.01 3.54 16.23
N VAL A 130 -14.96 4.21 16.70
CA VAL A 130 -14.76 5.67 16.50
C VAL A 130 -13.52 5.93 15.65
N PRO A 131 -13.49 7.01 14.83
CA PRO A 131 -12.27 7.41 14.13
C PRO A 131 -11.12 7.65 15.08
N SER A 132 -9.94 7.16 14.72
CA SER A 132 -8.71 7.31 15.49
C SER A 132 -7.60 7.85 14.60
N ARG A 133 -6.57 8.44 15.22
CA ARG A 133 -5.41 8.91 14.47
C ARG A 133 -4.67 7.73 13.84
N VAL A 134 -4.10 7.95 12.66
CA VAL A 134 -3.15 7.00 12.06
C VAL A 134 -2.00 6.78 13.05
N PRO A 135 -1.70 5.52 13.46
CA PRO A 135 -0.63 5.23 14.41
C PRO A 135 0.72 5.80 13.98
N GLU A 136 1.51 6.29 14.93
CA GLU A 136 2.78 6.95 14.61
C GLU A 136 3.75 5.99 13.92
N GLN A 137 3.81 4.74 14.38
CA GLN A 137 4.64 3.69 13.79
C GLN A 137 4.26 3.45 12.32
N LEU A 138 2.97 3.57 11.96
CA LEU A 138 2.52 3.46 10.59
C LEU A 138 2.95 4.68 9.76
N ARG A 139 2.88 5.88 10.33
CA ARG A 139 3.33 7.12 9.67
C ARG A 139 4.83 7.09 9.39
N GLU A 140 5.63 6.73 10.39
CA GLU A 140 7.08 6.62 10.28
C GLU A 140 7.47 5.58 9.22
N ALA A 141 6.82 4.41 9.22
CA ALA A 141 7.06 3.36 8.22
C ALA A 141 6.68 3.77 6.79
N LEU A 142 5.69 4.65 6.62
CA LEU A 142 5.24 5.14 5.32
C LEU A 142 6.06 6.32 4.78
N ALA A 143 6.86 6.97 5.63
CA ALA A 143 7.64 8.15 5.27
C ALA A 143 8.50 7.99 4.00
N PRO A 144 9.23 6.86 3.80
CA PRO A 144 10.05 6.67 2.61
C PRO A 144 9.25 6.49 1.31
N TYR A 145 7.95 6.25 1.41
CA TYR A 145 7.08 5.88 0.31
C TYR A 145 6.07 6.98 -0.05
N ALA A 146 6.21 8.19 0.53
CA ALA A 146 5.34 9.32 0.27
C ALA A 146 5.51 9.89 -1.14
N GLU A 147 4.41 9.92 -1.90
CA GLU A 147 4.37 10.46 -3.25
C GLU A 147 4.06 11.97 -3.23
N GLY A 148 5.00 12.76 -3.74
CA GLY A 148 4.84 14.21 -3.86
C GLY A 148 4.92 14.99 -2.53
N PRO A 149 4.93 16.34 -2.62
CA PRO A 149 5.22 17.20 -1.48
C PRO A 149 4.12 17.20 -0.41
N LYS A 150 2.84 16.92 -0.76
CA LYS A 150 1.72 16.92 0.18
C LYS A 150 1.76 15.73 1.14
N ALA A 151 1.92 14.51 0.62
CA ALA A 151 2.07 13.32 1.44
C ALA A 151 3.34 13.43 2.32
N ALA A 152 4.44 13.91 1.74
CA ALA A 152 5.69 14.11 2.48
C ALA A 152 5.57 15.18 3.60
N ALA A 153 4.83 16.26 3.39
CA ALA A 153 4.59 17.28 4.39
C ALA A 153 3.75 16.76 5.56
N ALA A 154 2.68 16.01 5.29
CA ALA A 154 1.82 15.41 6.32
C ALA A 154 2.58 14.43 7.24
N VAL A 155 3.54 13.69 6.67
CA VAL A 155 4.46 12.86 7.44
C VAL A 155 5.38 13.73 8.33
N LYS A 156 5.96 14.80 7.79
CA LYS A 156 6.92 15.68 8.50
C LYS A 156 6.30 16.55 9.60
N GLU A 157 5.10 17.08 9.41
CA GLU A 157 4.40 17.90 10.43
C GLU A 157 4.17 17.11 11.73
N THR A 158 3.98 15.79 11.62
CA THR A 158 3.76 14.91 12.77
C THR A 158 5.07 14.65 13.53
N ALA A 159 6.17 14.42 12.80
CA ALA A 159 7.50 14.26 13.40
C ALA A 159 7.97 15.52 14.16
N ALA A 160 7.63 16.71 13.68
CA ALA A 160 7.96 17.96 14.37
C ALA A 160 7.16 18.16 15.68
N ALA A 161 5.92 17.68 15.75
CA ALA A 161 5.10 17.73 16.96
C ALA A 161 5.71 16.89 18.12
N ARG A 162 6.43 15.80 17.79
CA ARG A 162 7.18 14.98 18.75
C ARG A 162 8.35 15.73 19.40
N SER A 163 9.07 16.57 18.64
CA SER A 163 10.24 17.33 19.14
C SER A 163 9.91 18.47 20.11
N LYS A 164 8.63 18.87 20.19
CA LYS A 164 8.16 19.96 21.06
C LYS A 164 7.48 19.48 22.34
N GLY A 165 7.36 18.17 22.55
CA GLY A 165 6.71 17.55 23.71
C GLY A 165 7.69 16.77 24.58
N VAL A 166 8.70 17.45 25.12
CA VAL A 166 9.52 17.04 26.28
C VAL A 166 9.51 18.20 27.28
#